data_AF-A0A2E0W5F6-F1
#
_entry.id   AF-A0A2E0W5F6-F1
#
_cell.length_a   1.000
_cell.length_b   1.000
_cell.length_c   1.000
_cell.angle_alpha   90.00
_cell.angle_beta   90.00
_cell.angle_gamma   90.00
#
_symmetry.space_group_name_H-M   'P 1'
#
loop_
_entity.id
_entity.type
_entity.pdbx_description
1 polymer ?
#
loop_
_entity_poly.entity_id
_entity_poly.type
_entity_poly.pdbx_seq_one_letter_code
_entity_poly.pdbx_strand_id
1 'polypeptide(L)'
;MKNKLYILTAVLLGFIIFASNFLSADLFVAGVQNFTVWFVLSIFSFACGWLINKTLGWVFGGKIVFSVIVATTFITIIMISFFSKYFGLNDLLFENIILYSLRNVTLGAIAIFGMAIPETMRLHKELETLELKSANLIDKSKEAEKEAEIILNKAKLEAEQIIFDAKKKSSEIILNKNRIEKELKQFIRTERELIKQYEVNND
;
A
#
# COMPACT_ATOMS: atom_id res chain seq x y z
N MET A 1 28.98 12.24 7.14
CA MET A 1 28.24 13.07 8.12
C MET A 1 27.06 12.35 8.76
N LYS A 2 26.26 11.59 7.98
CA LYS A 2 25.12 10.77 8.46
C LYS A 2 25.45 9.87 9.69
N ASN A 3 26.55 9.12 9.65
CA ASN A 3 26.98 8.26 10.77
C ASN A 3 27.27 8.99 12.09
N LYS A 4 27.74 10.24 12.03
CA LYS A 4 28.03 11.02 13.25
C LYS A 4 26.75 11.49 13.92
N LEU A 5 25.74 11.89 13.14
CA LEU A 5 24.42 12.28 13.65
C LEU A 5 23.69 11.08 14.28
N TYR A 6 23.85 9.88 13.73
CA TYR A 6 23.21 8.67 14.25
C TYR A 6 23.71 8.26 15.64
N ILE A 7 25.04 8.26 15.82
CA ILE A 7 25.64 7.96 17.12
C ILE A 7 25.29 9.07 18.10
N LEU A 8 25.29 10.33 17.65
CA LEU A 8 25.00 11.47 18.50
C LEU A 8 23.57 11.42 19.08
N THR A 9 22.55 11.08 18.29
CA THR A 9 21.17 11.01 18.79
C THR A 9 20.94 9.84 19.76
N ALA A 10 21.58 8.69 19.51
CA ALA A 10 21.54 7.55 20.42
C ALA A 10 22.27 7.82 21.75
N VAL A 11 23.45 8.47 21.67
CA VAL A 11 24.21 8.89 22.85
C VAL A 11 23.46 9.97 23.63
N LEU A 12 22.81 10.91 22.94
CA LEU A 12 21.99 11.94 23.57
C LEU A 12 20.80 11.33 24.32
N LEU A 13 20.12 10.34 23.74
CA LEU A 13 19.04 9.61 24.42
C LEU A 13 19.57 8.90 25.67
N GLY A 14 20.71 8.21 25.57
CA GLY A 14 21.33 7.55 26.71
C GLY A 14 21.72 8.53 27.82
N PHE A 15 22.24 9.71 27.45
CA PHE A 15 22.56 10.78 28.38
C PHE A 15 21.30 11.33 29.08
N ILE A 16 20.21 11.54 28.35
CA ILE A 16 18.92 12.01 28.92
C ILE A 16 18.37 11.01 29.93
N ILE A 17 18.35 9.71 29.58
CA ILE A 17 17.87 8.64 30.47
C ILE A 17 18.75 8.58 31.73
N PHE A 18 20.07 8.61 31.55
CA PHE A 18 21.02 8.58 32.66
C PHE A 18 20.91 9.82 33.58
N ALA A 19 20.84 11.02 33.00
CA ALA A 19 20.68 12.27 33.74
C ALA A 19 19.40 12.29 34.58
N SER A 20 18.33 11.61 34.13
CA SER A 20 17.09 11.48 34.89
C SER A 20 17.23 10.73 36.22
N ASN A 21 18.30 9.94 36.40
CA ASN A 21 18.55 9.23 37.66
C ASN A 21 19.15 10.13 38.75
N PHE A 22 19.76 11.25 38.37
CA PHE A 22 20.29 12.24 39.32
C PHE A 22 19.22 13.19 39.86
N LEU A 23 18.02 13.17 39.29
CA LEU A 23 16.90 14.04 39.67
C LEU A 23 16.38 13.79 41.10
N SER A 24 16.83 12.72 41.75
CA SER A 24 16.29 12.19 42.99
C SER A 24 17.28 12.22 44.17
N ALA A 25 18.53 12.62 43.96
CA ALA A 25 19.53 12.71 45.02
C ALA A 25 19.50 14.11 45.66
N ASP A 26 18.63 14.32 46.65
CA ASP A 26 18.55 15.45 47.62
C ASP A 26 18.69 16.91 47.13
N LEU A 27 18.89 17.15 45.83
CA LEU A 27 19.14 18.47 45.23
C LEU A 27 17.86 19.22 44.86
N PHE A 28 16.69 18.60 45.03
CA PHE A 28 15.39 19.20 44.73
C PHE A 28 14.31 18.68 45.70
N VAL A 29 14.18 19.38 46.81
CA VAL A 29 13.13 19.14 47.81
C VAL A 29 11.74 19.46 47.20
N ALA A 30 10.84 18.47 47.30
CA ALA A 30 9.38 18.50 47.16
C ALA A 30 8.72 18.60 45.75
N GLY A 31 8.27 17.42 45.29
CA GLY A 31 6.93 17.18 44.72
C GLY A 31 6.67 17.61 43.27
N VAL A 32 6.68 18.92 43.01
CA VAL A 32 6.21 19.48 41.72
C VAL A 32 7.37 19.67 40.74
N GLN A 33 8.50 20.19 41.21
CA GLN A 33 9.66 20.46 40.34
C GLN A 33 10.27 19.18 39.76
N ASN A 34 10.36 18.10 40.57
CA ASN A 34 10.86 16.80 40.10
C ASN A 34 9.97 16.21 39.00
N PHE A 35 8.65 16.35 39.14
CA PHE A 35 7.72 15.93 38.09
C PHE A 35 7.88 16.79 36.83
N THR A 36 7.99 18.10 36.95
CA THR A 36 8.18 19.01 35.80
C THR A 36 9.46 18.69 35.03
N VAL A 37 10.60 18.53 35.71
CA VAL A 37 11.87 18.24 35.02
C VAL A 37 11.84 16.84 34.40
N TRP A 38 11.28 15.84 35.09
CA TRP A 38 11.09 14.50 34.51
C TRP A 38 10.17 14.53 33.28
N PHE A 39 9.11 15.35 33.31
CA PHE A 39 8.21 15.53 32.17
C PHE A 39 8.89 16.21 30.98
N VAL A 40 9.71 17.23 31.23
CA VAL A 40 10.53 17.86 30.19
C VAL A 40 11.51 16.85 29.57
N LEU A 41 12.19 16.05 30.40
CA LEU A 41 13.07 14.97 29.91
C LEU A 41 12.29 13.92 29.10
N SER A 42 11.04 13.65 29.47
CA SER A 42 10.16 12.76 28.71
C SER A 42 9.83 13.31 27.32
N ILE A 43 9.54 14.61 27.20
CA ILE A 43 9.34 15.26 25.88
C ILE A 43 10.63 15.21 25.05
N PHE A 44 11.79 15.44 25.67
CA PHE A 44 13.07 15.32 24.95
C PHE A 44 13.37 13.87 24.53
N SER A 45 13.06 12.89 25.38
CA SER A 45 13.17 11.46 25.06
C SER A 45 12.28 11.09 23.87
N PHE A 46 11.04 11.60 23.87
CA PHE A 46 10.10 11.47 22.75
C PHE A 46 10.66 12.07 21.45
N ALA A 47 11.18 13.31 21.52
CA ALA A 47 11.76 13.98 20.36
C ALA A 47 13.01 13.23 19.83
N CYS A 48 13.84 12.67 20.73
CA CYS A 48 14.96 11.83 20.34
C CYS A 48 14.49 10.56 19.63
N GLY A 49 13.46 9.89 20.15
CA GLY A 49 12.80 8.77 19.49
C GLY A 49 12.30 9.14 18.08
N TRP A 50 11.60 10.26 17.96
CA TRP A 50 11.13 10.76 16.66
C TRP A 50 12.28 10.99 15.66
N LEU A 51 13.36 11.65 16.10
CA LEU A 51 14.54 11.90 15.28
C LEU A 51 15.24 10.60 14.87
N ILE A 52 15.33 9.62 15.79
CA ILE A 52 15.86 8.29 15.52
C ILE A 52 15.04 7.60 14.43
N ASN A 53 13.70 7.62 14.51
CA ASN A 53 12.87 7.02 13.45
C ASN A 53 13.09 7.71 12.09
N LYS A 54 13.15 9.05 12.07
CA LYS A 54 13.38 9.81 10.83
C LYS A 54 14.75 9.54 10.19
N THR A 55 15.75 9.16 10.99
CA THR A 55 17.13 8.99 10.54
C THR A 55 17.51 7.55 10.23
N LEU A 56 17.00 6.59 11.02
CA LEU A 56 17.40 5.19 11.02
C LEU A 56 16.26 4.23 10.67
N GLY A 57 15.03 4.72 10.61
CA GLY A 57 13.83 3.93 10.41
C GLY A 57 13.46 3.07 11.63
N TRP A 58 12.29 2.44 11.55
CA TRP A 58 11.70 1.71 12.66
C TRP A 58 12.55 0.52 13.13
N VAL A 59 12.99 -0.33 12.20
CA VAL A 59 13.64 -1.61 12.54
C VAL A 59 15.03 -1.41 13.15
N PHE A 60 15.87 -0.60 12.51
CA PHE A 60 17.24 -0.38 12.99
C PHE A 60 17.28 0.63 14.15
N GLY A 61 16.50 1.71 14.07
CA GLY A 61 16.36 2.66 15.17
C GLY A 61 15.79 2.02 16.44
N GLY A 62 14.81 1.13 16.30
CA GLY A 62 14.20 0.42 17.44
C GLY A 62 15.19 -0.48 18.16
N LYS A 63 16.04 -1.20 17.42
CA LYS A 63 17.14 -2.00 18.01
C LYS A 63 18.10 -1.12 18.81
N ILE A 64 18.46 0.05 18.28
CA ILE A 64 19.37 0.98 18.95
C ILE A 64 18.74 1.52 20.23
N VAL A 65 17.49 2.01 20.17
CA VAL A 65 16.78 2.52 21.35
C VAL A 65 16.66 1.44 22.43
N PHE A 66 16.32 0.21 22.04
CA PHE A 66 16.27 -0.92 22.96
C PHE A 66 17.63 -1.21 23.61
N SER A 67 18.71 -1.25 22.83
CA SER A 67 20.06 -1.44 23.36
C SER A 67 20.47 -0.32 24.32
N VAL A 68 20.11 0.93 24.03
CA VAL A 68 20.39 2.08 24.90
C VAL A 68 19.66 1.92 26.24
N ILE A 69 18.37 1.57 26.24
CA ILE A 69 17.59 1.36 27.47
C ILE A 69 18.22 0.29 28.36
N VAL A 70 18.60 -0.84 27.77
CA VAL A 70 19.23 -1.95 28.49
C VAL A 70 20.58 -1.51 29.07
N ALA A 71 21.41 -0.84 28.26
CA ALA A 71 22.73 -0.35 28.69
C ALA A 71 22.62 0.67 29.83
N THR A 72 21.73 1.67 29.71
CA THR A 72 21.54 2.69 30.75
C THR A 72 20.96 2.09 32.02
N THR A 73 20.04 1.13 31.92
CA THR A 73 19.49 0.44 33.09
C THR A 73 20.58 -0.36 33.81
N PHE A 74 21.40 -1.11 33.08
CA PHE A 74 22.51 -1.86 33.67
C PHE A 74 23.53 -0.96 34.39
N ILE A 75 23.93 0.16 33.75
CA ILE A 75 24.84 1.15 34.36
C ILE A 75 24.21 1.74 35.63
N THR A 76 22.90 2.01 35.60
CA THR A 76 22.17 2.57 36.76
C THR A 76 22.14 1.60 37.93
N ILE A 77 21.91 0.30 37.69
CA ILE A 77 21.96 -0.74 38.74
C ILE A 77 23.34 -0.75 39.40
N ILE A 78 24.42 -0.76 38.60
CA ILE A 78 25.79 -0.70 39.12
C ILE A 78 26.00 0.55 39.98
N MET A 79 25.60 1.73 39.48
CA MET A 79 25.75 2.98 40.23
C MET A 79 25.02 2.95 41.57
N ILE A 80 23.78 2.45 41.62
CA ILE A 80 23.01 2.38 42.86
C ILE A 80 23.64 1.40 43.85
N SER A 81 24.19 0.27 43.38
CA SER A 81 24.86 -0.70 44.24
C SER A 81 26.14 -0.15 44.87
N PHE A 82 26.98 0.58 44.12
CA PHE A 82 28.24 1.15 44.62
C PHE A 82 28.06 2.47 45.38
N PHE A 83 27.09 3.30 45.00
CA PHE A 83 26.81 4.62 45.58
C PHE A 83 25.48 4.64 46.34
N SER A 84 25.19 3.55 47.05
CA SER A 84 23.96 3.34 47.81
C SER A 84 23.59 4.48 48.76
N LYS A 85 24.60 5.10 49.37
CA LYS A 85 24.42 6.25 50.28
C LYS A 85 24.02 7.56 49.58
N TYR A 86 24.28 7.69 48.28
CA TYR A 86 23.96 8.90 47.50
C TYR A 86 22.60 8.78 46.79
N PHE A 87 22.27 7.58 46.32
CA PHE A 87 21.00 7.31 45.61
C PHE A 87 19.90 6.71 46.50
N GLY A 88 20.19 6.50 47.79
CA GLY A 88 19.28 5.90 48.75
C GLY A 88 18.18 6.87 49.19
N LEU A 89 17.09 6.93 48.43
CA LEU A 89 15.85 7.61 48.88
C LEU A 89 15.14 6.80 49.98
N ASN A 90 15.25 5.47 49.91
CA ASN A 90 14.76 4.52 50.92
C ASN A 90 15.95 3.74 51.53
N ASP A 91 15.82 3.30 52.79
CA ASP A 91 16.83 2.50 53.51
C ASP A 91 17.09 1.14 52.83
N LEU A 92 16.15 0.65 52.02
CA LEU A 92 16.25 -0.62 51.31
C LEU A 92 16.79 -0.43 49.89
N LEU A 93 18.00 -0.95 49.65
CA LEU A 93 18.69 -0.94 48.34
C LEU A 93 17.83 -1.46 47.18
N PHE A 94 17.05 -2.51 47.43
CA PHE A 94 16.20 -3.13 46.41
C PHE A 94 15.11 -2.19 45.89
N GLU A 95 14.51 -1.38 46.75
CA GLU A 95 13.45 -0.46 46.34
C GLU A 95 13.99 0.63 45.42
N ASN A 96 15.17 1.16 45.73
CA ASN A 96 15.84 2.14 44.87
C ASN A 96 16.17 1.53 43.50
N ILE A 97 16.72 0.30 43.46
CA ILE A 97 17.02 -0.39 42.18
C ILE A 97 15.75 -0.53 41.32
N ILE A 98 14.62 -0.93 41.92
CA ILE A 98 13.35 -1.08 41.20
C ILE A 98 12.87 0.28 40.69
N LEU A 99 12.87 1.31 41.54
CA LEU A 99 12.35 2.64 41.20
C LEU A 99 13.11 3.27 40.02
N TYR A 100 14.45 3.28 40.07
CA TYR A 100 15.27 3.86 39.02
C TYR A 100 15.26 3.02 37.73
N SER A 101 15.16 1.69 37.83
CA SER A 101 14.99 0.83 36.65
C SER A 101 13.66 1.11 35.96
N LEU A 102 12.57 1.25 36.72
CA LEU A 102 11.26 1.58 36.18
C LEU A 102 11.25 2.98 35.54
N ARG A 103 11.94 3.95 36.13
CA ARG A 103 12.14 5.29 35.55
C ARG A 103 12.87 5.22 34.20
N ASN A 104 13.95 4.45 34.10
CA ASN A 104 14.70 4.28 32.86
C ASN A 104 13.85 3.61 31.77
N VAL A 105 13.12 2.56 32.12
CA VAL A 105 12.23 1.86 31.19
C VAL A 105 11.08 2.74 30.73
N THR A 106 10.47 3.54 31.61
CA THR A 106 9.38 4.44 31.24
C THR A 106 9.84 5.56 30.31
N LEU A 107 10.97 6.22 30.59
CA LEU A 107 11.57 7.21 29.68
C LEU A 107 11.97 6.58 28.33
N GLY A 108 12.47 5.35 28.36
CA GLY A 108 12.78 4.56 27.17
C GLY A 108 11.53 4.22 26.35
N ALA A 109 10.44 3.83 26.99
CA ALA A 109 9.16 3.56 26.35
C ALA A 109 8.62 4.82 25.66
N ILE A 110 8.77 5.99 26.28
CA ILE A 110 8.40 7.28 25.68
C ILE A 110 9.20 7.57 24.40
N ALA A 111 10.49 7.19 24.35
CA ALA A 111 11.27 7.28 23.12
C ALA A 111 10.74 6.32 22.03
N ILE A 112 10.36 5.09 22.40
CA ILE A 112 9.73 4.14 21.46
C ILE A 112 8.39 4.68 20.94
N PHE A 113 7.58 5.31 21.81
CA PHE A 113 6.37 6.00 21.38
C PHE A 113 6.65 7.14 20.40
N GLY A 114 7.71 7.91 20.65
CA GLY A 114 8.20 8.94 19.74
C GLY A 114 8.60 8.39 18.36
N MET A 115 9.08 7.14 18.31
CA MET A 115 9.33 6.44 17.05
C MET A 115 8.05 5.95 16.36
N ALA A 116 7.06 5.50 17.13
CA ALA A 116 5.90 4.79 16.60
C ALA A 116 4.94 5.73 15.86
N ILE A 117 4.70 6.92 16.40
CA ILE A 117 3.78 7.90 15.82
C ILE A 117 4.14 8.31 14.38
N PRO A 118 5.38 8.72 14.06
CA PRO A 118 5.72 9.08 12.68
C PRO A 118 5.63 7.89 11.74
N GLU A 119 5.90 6.68 12.22
CA GLU A 119 5.84 5.45 11.42
C GLU A 119 4.39 5.07 11.09
N THR A 120 3.48 5.13 12.06
CA THR A 120 2.06 4.83 11.81
C THR A 120 1.42 5.88 10.90
N MET A 121 1.78 7.16 11.04
CA MET A 121 1.33 8.21 10.12
C MET A 121 1.85 7.99 8.69
N ARG A 122 3.10 7.56 8.53
CA ARG A 122 3.68 7.23 7.22
C ARG A 122 2.96 6.05 6.59
N LEU A 123 2.76 4.99 7.35
CA LEU A 123 2.05 3.78 6.90
C LEU A 123 0.60 4.07 6.50
N HIS A 124 -0.10 4.92 7.25
CA HIS A 124 -1.48 5.29 6.93
C HIS A 124 -1.57 6.04 5.59
N LYS A 125 -0.66 6.99 5.35
CA LYS A 125 -0.57 7.70 4.06
C LYS A 125 -0.23 6.77 2.91
N GLU A 126 0.71 5.86 3.10
CA GLU A 126 1.07 4.88 2.07
C GLU A 126 -0.12 3.97 1.74
N LEU A 127 -0.87 3.53 2.74
CA LEU A 127 -2.07 2.71 2.58
C LEU A 127 -3.15 3.44 1.77
N GLU A 128 -3.44 4.70 2.10
CA GLU A 128 -4.40 5.53 1.36
C GLU A 128 -4.00 5.68 -0.12
N THR A 129 -2.72 5.92 -0.39
CA THR A 129 -2.24 6.02 -1.79
C THR A 129 -2.32 4.70 -2.55
N LEU A 130 -2.16 3.57 -1.85
CA LEU A 130 -2.28 2.23 -2.45
C LEU A 130 -3.74 1.90 -2.76
N GLU A 131 -4.67 2.23 -1.87
CA GLU A 131 -6.11 2.07 -2.09
C GLU A 131 -6.60 2.93 -3.26
N LEU A 132 -6.14 4.17 -3.38
CA LEU A 132 -6.45 5.00 -4.54
C LEU A 132 -5.90 4.41 -5.84
N LYS A 133 -4.68 3.87 -5.82
CA LYS A 133 -4.11 3.22 -7.00
C LYS A 133 -4.87 1.95 -7.38
N SER A 134 -5.30 1.13 -6.41
CA SER A 134 -6.05 -0.09 -6.69
C SER A 134 -7.44 0.22 -7.25
N ALA A 135 -8.13 1.22 -6.69
CA ALA A 135 -9.43 1.68 -7.21
C ALA A 135 -9.32 2.15 -8.66
N ASN A 136 -8.33 2.99 -8.99
CA ASN A 136 -8.09 3.45 -10.35
C ASN A 136 -7.78 2.29 -11.32
N LEU A 137 -7.08 1.24 -10.88
CA LEU A 137 -6.82 0.06 -11.71
C LEU A 137 -8.10 -0.76 -11.96
N ILE A 138 -8.96 -0.90 -10.95
CA ILE A 138 -10.25 -1.57 -11.08
C ILE A 138 -11.15 -0.82 -12.07
N ASP A 139 -11.21 0.50 -11.97
CA ASP A 139 -12.03 1.32 -12.87
C ASP A 139 -11.54 1.24 -14.32
N LYS A 140 -10.22 1.29 -14.55
CA LYS A 140 -9.63 1.06 -15.88
C LYS A 140 -9.92 -0.34 -16.42
N SER A 141 -9.91 -1.36 -15.56
CA SER A 141 -10.26 -2.72 -15.97
C SER A 141 -11.71 -2.82 -16.42
N LYS A 142 -12.64 -2.22 -15.68
CA LYS A 142 -14.07 -2.20 -16.04
C LYS A 142 -14.32 -1.43 -17.33
N GLU A 143 -13.60 -0.33 -17.54
CA GLU A 143 -13.69 0.43 -18.79
C GLU A 143 -13.20 -0.39 -19.98
N ALA A 144 -12.05 -1.07 -19.85
CA ALA A 144 -11.53 -1.97 -20.87
C ALA A 144 -12.48 -3.15 -21.16
N GLU A 145 -13.13 -3.73 -20.15
CA GLU A 145 -14.15 -4.77 -20.33
C GLU A 145 -15.34 -4.26 -21.13
N LYS A 146 -15.85 -3.06 -20.80
CA LYS A 146 -16.95 -2.43 -21.56
C LYS A 146 -16.56 -2.14 -23.00
N GLU A 147 -15.35 -1.64 -23.24
CA GLU A 147 -14.86 -1.40 -24.60
C GLU A 147 -14.75 -2.70 -25.40
N ALA A 148 -14.22 -3.76 -24.78
CA ALA A 148 -14.13 -5.08 -25.41
C ALA A 148 -15.53 -5.65 -25.75
N GLU A 149 -16.51 -5.48 -24.86
CA GLU A 149 -17.90 -5.89 -25.09
C GLU A 149 -18.54 -5.12 -26.26
N ILE A 150 -18.29 -3.81 -26.35
CA ILE A 150 -18.76 -2.97 -27.48
C ILE A 150 -18.14 -3.46 -28.80
N ILE A 151 -16.84 -3.76 -28.81
CA ILE A 151 -16.14 -4.25 -30.00
C ILE A 151 -16.70 -5.62 -30.43
N LEU A 152 -16.93 -6.54 -29.48
CA LEU A 152 -17.53 -7.84 -29.76
C LEU A 152 -18.94 -7.71 -30.33
N ASN A 153 -19.77 -6.85 -29.73
CA ASN A 153 -21.13 -6.59 -30.22
C ASN A 153 -21.11 -5.96 -31.62
N LYS A 154 -20.19 -5.02 -31.89
CA LYS A 154 -20.03 -4.42 -33.20
C LYS A 154 -19.60 -5.44 -34.26
N ALA A 155 -18.61 -6.28 -33.94
CA ALA A 155 -18.17 -7.35 -34.83
C ALA A 155 -19.29 -8.35 -35.11
N LYS A 156 -20.13 -8.67 -34.12
CA LYS A 156 -21.30 -9.53 -34.28
C LYS A 156 -22.34 -8.91 -35.22
N LEU A 157 -22.65 -7.62 -35.06
CA LEU A 157 -23.58 -6.91 -35.93
C LEU A 157 -23.07 -6.84 -37.38
N GLU A 158 -21.78 -6.56 -37.58
CA GLU A 158 -21.17 -6.57 -38.91
C GLU A 158 -21.22 -7.96 -39.55
N ALA A 159 -20.96 -9.02 -38.78
CA ALA A 159 -21.09 -10.39 -39.26
C ALA A 159 -22.54 -10.75 -39.65
N GLU A 160 -23.52 -10.37 -38.84
CA GLU A 160 -24.94 -10.55 -39.16
C GLU A 160 -25.35 -9.80 -40.42
N GLN A 161 -24.83 -8.59 -40.62
CA GLN A 161 -25.07 -7.78 -41.81
C GLN A 161 -24.47 -8.44 -43.06
N ILE A 162 -23.24 -8.96 -42.99
CA ILE A 162 -22.61 -9.71 -44.09
C ILE A 162 -23.42 -10.94 -44.45
N ILE A 163 -23.89 -11.70 -43.46
CA ILE A 163 -24.74 -12.89 -43.68
C ILE A 163 -26.06 -12.49 -44.34
N PHE A 164 -26.68 -11.41 -43.87
CA PHE A 164 -27.92 -10.89 -44.43
C PHE A 164 -27.76 -10.48 -45.90
N ASP A 165 -26.71 -9.72 -46.21
CA ASP A 165 -26.42 -9.27 -47.58
C ASP A 165 -26.10 -10.46 -48.50
N ALA A 166 -25.37 -11.46 -48.01
CA ALA A 166 -25.11 -12.70 -48.75
C ALA A 166 -26.42 -13.48 -49.02
N LYS A 167 -27.33 -13.58 -48.04
CA LYS A 167 -28.64 -14.21 -48.21
C LYS A 167 -29.52 -13.48 -49.22
N LYS A 168 -29.51 -12.15 -49.18
CA LYS A 168 -30.27 -11.31 -50.13
C LYS A 168 -29.76 -11.53 -51.56
N LYS A 169 -28.45 -11.42 -51.78
CA LYS A 169 -27.83 -11.67 -53.10
C LYS A 169 -28.09 -13.09 -53.59
N SER A 170 -27.99 -14.10 -52.71
CA SER A 170 -28.29 -15.49 -53.06
C SER A 170 -29.74 -15.67 -53.52
N SER A 171 -30.69 -15.06 -52.80
CA SER A 171 -32.10 -15.08 -53.19
C SER A 171 -32.34 -14.42 -54.55
N GLU A 172 -31.72 -13.28 -54.81
CA GLU A 172 -31.79 -12.59 -56.11
C GLU A 172 -31.22 -13.45 -57.26
N ILE A 173 -30.09 -14.12 -57.03
CA ILE A 173 -29.48 -15.05 -58.00
C ILE A 173 -30.42 -16.23 -58.28
N ILE A 174 -31.03 -16.82 -57.25
CA ILE A 174 -31.97 -17.93 -57.40
C ILE A 174 -33.20 -17.49 -58.22
N LEU A 175 -33.76 -16.32 -57.93
CA LEU A 175 -34.89 -15.76 -58.67
C LEU A 175 -34.53 -15.51 -60.14
N ASN A 176 -33.36 -14.93 -60.41
CA ASN A 176 -32.87 -14.71 -61.77
C ASN A 176 -32.63 -16.02 -62.51
N LYS A 177 -32.03 -17.03 -61.86
CA LYS A 177 -31.86 -18.38 -62.44
C LYS A 177 -33.21 -18.96 -62.85
N ASN A 178 -34.20 -18.92 -61.95
CA ASN A 178 -35.54 -19.46 -62.22
C ASN A 178 -36.25 -18.73 -63.37
N ARG A 179 -36.04 -17.41 -63.50
CA ARG A 179 -36.56 -16.62 -64.63
C ARG A 179 -35.91 -17.04 -65.94
N ILE A 180 -34.58 -17.13 -65.98
CA ILE A 180 -33.82 -17.55 -67.16
C ILE A 180 -34.21 -18.98 -67.59
N GLU A 181 -34.38 -19.92 -66.64
CA GLU A 181 -34.85 -21.28 -66.96
C GLU A 181 -36.23 -21.30 -67.61
N LYS A 182 -37.16 -20.44 -67.16
CA LYS A 182 -38.49 -20.32 -67.78
C LYS A 182 -38.38 -19.76 -69.20
N GLU A 183 -37.59 -18.70 -69.39
CA GLU A 183 -37.35 -18.08 -70.69
C GLU A 183 -36.70 -19.08 -71.67
N LEU A 184 -35.70 -19.86 -71.23
CA LEU A 184 -35.07 -20.91 -72.03
C LEU A 184 -36.04 -22.04 -72.39
N LYS A 185 -36.88 -22.49 -71.45
CA LYS A 185 -37.90 -23.51 -71.74
C LYS A 185 -38.92 -23.02 -72.77
N GLN A 186 -39.29 -21.74 -72.73
CA GLN A 186 -40.15 -21.13 -73.73
C GLN A 186 -39.45 -21.06 -75.09
N PHE A 187 -38.20 -20.58 -75.13
CA PHE A 187 -37.40 -20.51 -76.35
C PHE A 187 -37.27 -21.87 -77.06
N ILE A 188 -36.92 -22.93 -76.30
CA ILE A 188 -36.79 -24.29 -76.84
C ILE A 188 -38.13 -24.80 -77.40
N ARG A 189 -39.27 -24.46 -76.78
CA ARG A 189 -40.59 -24.82 -77.29
C ARG A 189 -40.89 -24.11 -78.61
N THR A 190 -40.62 -22.80 -78.68
CA THR A 190 -40.82 -22.00 -79.88
C THR A 190 -39.93 -22.48 -81.04
N GLU A 191 -38.66 -22.81 -80.80
CA GLU A 191 -37.80 -23.40 -81.84
C GLU A 191 -38.32 -24.75 -82.32
N ARG A 192 -38.74 -25.63 -81.42
CA ARG A 192 -39.34 -26.93 -81.82
C ARG A 192 -40.58 -26.75 -82.68
N GLU A 193 -41.43 -25.75 -82.36
CA GLU A 193 -42.60 -25.43 -83.18
C GLU A 193 -42.21 -24.87 -84.55
N LEU A 194 -41.20 -24.00 -84.61
CA LEU A 194 -40.66 -23.49 -85.88
C LEU A 194 -40.09 -24.60 -86.76
N ILE A 195 -39.29 -25.51 -86.20
CA ILE A 195 -38.72 -26.65 -86.93
C ILE A 195 -39.85 -27.53 -87.50
N LYS A 196 -40.87 -27.83 -86.69
CA LYS A 196 -42.05 -28.58 -87.17
C LYS A 196 -42.77 -27.86 -88.31
N GLN A 197 -42.91 -26.54 -88.26
CA GLN A 197 -43.50 -25.78 -89.36
C GLN A 197 -42.64 -25.77 -90.63
N TYR A 198 -41.31 -25.82 -90.48
CA TYR A 198 -40.39 -25.95 -91.62
C TYR A 198 -40.40 -27.36 -92.24
N GLU A 199 -40.53 -28.42 -91.43
CA GLU A 199 -40.66 -29.80 -91.93
C GLU A 199 -41.97 -29.99 -92.70
N VAL A 200 -43.08 -29.42 -92.25
CA VAL A 200 -44.39 -29.53 -92.92
C VAL A 200 -44.47 -28.74 -94.24
N ASN A 201 -43.63 -27.71 -94.43
CA ASN A 201 -43.62 -26.88 -95.65
C ASN A 201 -42.60 -27.35 -96.72
N ASN A 202 -41.81 -28.40 -96.43
CA ASN A 202 -40.79 -28.94 -97.34
C ASN A 202 -41.13 -30.35 -97.88
N ASP A 203 -42.32 -30.86 -97.60
CA ASP A 203 -42.99 -31.98 -98.28
C ASP A 203 -44.12 -31.44 -99.18
#